data_AF-A0A1H8AMJ4-F1
#
_entry.id   AF-A0A1H8AMJ4-F1
#
_cell.length_a   1.000
_cell.length_b   1.000
_cell.length_c   1.000
_cell.angle_alpha   90.00
_cell.angle_beta   90.00
_cell.angle_gamma   90.00
#
_symmetry.space_group_name_H-M   'P 1'
#
loop_
_entity.id
_entity.type
_entity.pdbx_description
1 polymer ?
#
loop_
_entity_poly.entity_id
_entity_poly.type
_entity_poly.pdbx_seq_one_letter_code
_entity_poly.pdbx_strand_id
1 'polypeptide(L)'
;MSSLSVKEISSLLTSRWLFPKLRLADQENHPPHRNWDASTRAALVILWGLLVYPQLDPDLRQKGGIPSVTIDRLVHLFSEYLGEKQQCVEILFLLKQHDYIRFQANQRIVPGTGLLAAVDAAKMYKYFRSSLLSRKMFQYYKAIETDQE
;
A
#
# COMPACT_ATOMS: atom_id res chain seq x y z
N MET A 1 5.75 19.18 14.01
CA MET A 1 4.90 18.08 13.51
C MET A 1 4.96 18.12 12.00
N SER A 2 5.64 17.17 11.36
CA SER A 2 5.80 17.13 9.90
C SER A 2 4.89 16.06 9.33
N SER A 3 3.82 16.48 8.64
CA SER A 3 3.05 15.58 7.77
C SER A 3 3.95 15.17 6.60
N LEU A 4 4.07 13.86 6.36
CA LEU A 4 4.75 13.38 5.16
C LEU A 4 3.89 13.79 3.97
N SER A 5 4.46 14.58 3.07
CA SER A 5 3.82 15.02 1.84
C SER A 5 3.65 13.86 0.86
N VAL A 6 2.71 13.98 -0.08
CA VAL A 6 2.48 13.01 -1.16
C VAL A 6 3.79 12.70 -1.93
N LYS A 7 4.66 13.71 -2.10
CA LYS A 7 5.96 13.56 -2.76
C LYS A 7 6.92 12.65 -1.98
N GLU A 8 6.93 12.76 -0.65
CA GLU A 8 7.78 11.92 0.22
C GLU A 8 7.28 10.48 0.33
N ILE A 9 5.96 10.26 0.25
CA ILE A 9 5.41 8.90 0.23
C ILE A 9 5.67 8.23 -1.12
N SER A 10 5.47 8.97 -2.23
CA SER A 10 5.69 8.42 -3.57
C SER A 10 7.16 8.10 -3.89
N SER A 11 8.12 8.74 -3.22
CA SER A 11 9.55 8.45 -3.37
C SER A 11 9.98 7.11 -2.74
N LEU A 12 9.14 6.54 -1.88
CA LEU A 12 9.38 5.22 -1.27
C LEU A 12 9.30 4.07 -2.28
N LEU A 13 8.74 4.32 -3.46
CA LEU A 13 8.76 3.41 -4.59
C LEU A 13 10.16 3.41 -5.23
N THR A 14 11.05 2.51 -4.78
CA THR A 14 12.36 2.34 -5.41
C THR A 14 12.35 1.22 -6.45
N SER A 15 12.80 1.57 -7.66
CA SER A 15 13.21 0.62 -8.69
C SER A 15 14.27 -0.33 -8.13
N ARG A 16 14.06 -1.64 -8.30
CA ARG A 16 15.15 -2.63 -8.21
C ARG A 16 16.32 -2.15 -9.09
N TRP A 17 17.54 -2.51 -8.70
CA TRP A 17 18.67 -2.98 -9.53
C TRP A 17 20.00 -2.63 -8.85
N LEU A 18 20.49 -3.57 -8.04
CA LEU A 18 21.92 -3.82 -7.79
C LEU A 18 22.12 -5.34 -7.83
N PHE A 19 21.97 -5.96 -9.00
CA PHE A 19 22.51 -7.28 -9.28
C PHE A 19 23.13 -7.28 -10.70
N PRO A 20 24.35 -7.80 -10.89
CA PRO A 20 25.03 -7.72 -12.17
C PRO A 20 24.58 -8.84 -13.13
N LYS A 21 24.31 -8.45 -14.37
CA LYS A 21 24.34 -9.24 -15.62
C LYS A 21 23.53 -10.55 -15.65
N LEU A 22 22.33 -10.47 -16.22
CA LEU A 22 21.96 -11.37 -17.32
C LEU A 22 21.22 -10.57 -18.39
N ARG A 23 21.82 -10.51 -19.58
CA ARG A 23 21.28 -9.84 -20.77
C ARG A 23 20.12 -10.66 -21.33
N LEU A 24 18.89 -10.19 -21.14
CA LEU A 24 17.74 -10.57 -21.95
C LEU A 24 16.89 -9.32 -22.20
N ALA A 25 16.90 -8.88 -23.46
CA ALA A 25 15.94 -7.99 -24.11
C ALA A 25 15.73 -6.59 -23.49
N ASP A 26 16.43 -5.62 -24.09
CA ASP A 26 16.20 -4.19 -24.02
C ASP A 26 14.82 -3.79 -24.60
N GLN A 27 13.76 -3.87 -23.79
CA GLN A 27 12.56 -3.02 -23.85
C GLN A 27 11.80 -3.09 -22.51
N GLU A 28 11.52 -1.93 -21.91
CA GLU A 28 10.26 -1.67 -21.16
C GLU A 28 9.90 -2.41 -19.86
N ASN A 29 10.81 -3.08 -19.15
CA ASN A 29 10.48 -3.72 -17.86
C ASN A 29 10.52 -2.76 -16.65
N HIS A 30 9.86 -1.61 -16.73
CA HIS A 30 9.55 -0.81 -15.54
C HIS A 30 8.13 -1.15 -15.05
N PRO A 31 7.91 -1.29 -13.73
CA PRO A 31 6.56 -1.49 -13.22
C PRO A 31 5.64 -0.36 -13.67
N PRO A 32 4.38 -0.63 -14.04
CA PRO A 32 3.46 0.37 -14.59
C PRO A 32 3.29 1.57 -13.64
N HIS A 33 3.38 1.33 -12.33
CA HIS A 33 3.24 2.36 -11.30
C HIS A 33 4.33 3.43 -11.29
N ARG A 34 5.45 3.23 -12.00
CA ARG A 34 6.54 4.21 -12.02
C ARG A 34 6.13 5.54 -12.67
N ASN A 35 5.23 5.48 -13.66
CA ASN A 35 4.80 6.63 -14.44
C ASN A 35 3.46 7.22 -13.95
N TRP A 36 2.90 6.67 -12.87
CA TRP A 36 1.65 7.19 -12.31
C TRP A 36 1.87 8.48 -11.52
N ASP A 37 0.79 9.23 -11.37
CA ASP A 37 0.78 10.44 -10.55
C ASP A 37 1.12 10.14 -9.08
N ALA A 38 1.43 11.19 -8.33
CA ALA A 38 1.90 11.05 -6.97
C ALA A 38 0.84 10.45 -6.02
N SER A 39 -0.45 10.72 -6.27
CA SER A 39 -1.55 10.21 -5.45
C SER A 39 -1.77 8.71 -5.69
N THR A 40 -1.75 8.26 -6.94
CA THR A 40 -1.83 6.83 -7.28
C THR A 40 -0.65 6.05 -6.72
N ARG A 41 0.56 6.62 -6.79
CA ARG A 41 1.77 6.04 -6.16
C ARG A 41 1.67 6.00 -4.64
N ALA A 42 1.14 7.05 -4.01
CA ALA A 42 0.90 7.08 -2.57
C ALA A 42 -0.14 6.05 -2.13
N ALA A 43 -1.20 5.85 -2.92
CA ALA A 43 -2.21 4.83 -2.67
C ALA A 43 -1.62 3.43 -2.63
N LEU A 44 -0.72 3.13 -3.55
CA LEU A 44 -0.01 1.84 -3.59
C LEU A 44 0.82 1.62 -2.32
N VAL A 45 1.51 2.65 -1.83
CA VAL A 45 2.27 2.60 -0.57
C VAL A 45 1.35 2.41 0.64
N ILE A 46 0.25 3.17 0.71
CA ILE A 46 -0.73 3.07 1.80
C ILE A 46 -1.31 1.66 1.86
N LEU A 47 -1.73 1.12 0.71
CA LEU A 47 -2.30 -0.23 0.59
C LEU A 47 -1.27 -1.30 0.94
N TRP A 48 -0.01 -1.13 0.56
CA TRP A 48 1.06 -2.03 1.00
C TRP A 48 1.16 -2.06 2.53
N GLY A 49 1.11 -0.90 3.19
CA GLY A 49 1.12 -0.87 4.65
C GLY A 49 -0.14 -1.43 5.29
N LEU A 50 -1.31 -1.32 4.67
CA LEU A 50 -2.57 -1.84 5.23
C LEU A 50 -2.71 -3.35 5.02
N LEU A 51 -2.18 -3.86 3.91
CA LEU A 51 -2.49 -5.20 3.43
C LEU A 51 -1.30 -6.15 3.51
N VAL A 52 -0.07 -5.65 3.36
CA VAL A 52 1.15 -6.47 3.31
C VAL A 52 1.94 -6.38 4.61
N TYR A 53 2.22 -5.16 5.10
CA TYR A 53 2.98 -4.95 6.34
C TYR A 53 2.51 -5.78 7.56
N PRO A 54 1.19 -5.92 7.83
CA PRO A 54 0.71 -6.69 8.99
C PRO A 54 0.97 -8.19 8.88
N GLN A 55 1.20 -8.70 7.67
CA GLN A 55 1.58 -10.10 7.46
C GLN A 55 3.07 -10.33 7.76
N LEU A 56 3.88 -9.27 7.69
CA LEU A 56 5.33 -9.28 7.89
C LEU A 56 5.72 -8.93 9.32
N ASP A 57 4.99 -8.03 9.97
CA ASP A 57 5.29 -7.60 11.35
C ASP A 57 4.71 -8.60 12.38
N PRO A 58 5.55 -9.23 13.21
CA PRO A 58 5.09 -10.16 14.24
C PRO A 58 4.08 -9.54 15.22
N ASP A 59 4.22 -8.24 15.50
CA ASP A 59 3.40 -7.52 16.48
C ASP A 59 1.96 -7.28 15.96
N LEU A 60 1.76 -7.31 14.64
CA LEU A 60 0.49 -7.05 13.97
C LEU A 60 -0.10 -8.27 13.27
N ARG A 61 0.58 -9.41 13.38
CA ARG A 61 0.21 -10.64 12.69
C ARG A 61 -1.07 -11.17 13.31
N GLN A 62 -2.21 -10.76 12.76
CA GLN A 62 -3.52 -11.27 13.18
C GLN A 62 -3.53 -12.79 13.03
N LYS A 63 -4.02 -13.48 14.08
CA LYS A 63 -4.12 -14.94 14.12
C LYS A 63 -5.17 -15.44 13.12
N GLY A 64 -4.80 -15.53 11.84
CA GLY A 64 -5.51 -16.34 10.82
C GLY A 64 -6.29 -15.60 9.73
N GLY A 65 -6.29 -14.26 9.68
CA GLY A 65 -7.02 -13.49 8.67
C GLY A 65 -6.14 -12.91 7.55
N ILE A 66 -6.65 -12.86 6.31
CA ILE A 66 -6.05 -12.03 5.26
C ILE A 66 -6.37 -10.56 5.59
N PRO A 67 -5.37 -9.69 5.75
CA PRO A 67 -5.62 -8.27 5.98
C PRO A 67 -6.50 -7.68 4.88
N SER A 68 -7.52 -6.93 5.28
CA SER A 68 -8.47 -6.31 4.35
C SER A 68 -8.93 -4.95 4.85
N VAL A 69 -9.28 -4.05 3.93
CA VAL A 69 -9.78 -2.72 4.24
C VAL A 69 -10.95 -2.34 3.34
N THR A 70 -11.93 -1.58 3.85
CA THR A 70 -13.05 -1.05 3.05
C THR A 70 -12.71 0.30 2.44
N ILE A 71 -13.31 0.64 1.30
CA ILE A 71 -13.11 1.93 0.61
C ILE A 71 -13.43 3.11 1.52
N ASP A 72 -14.55 3.09 2.23
CA ASP A 72 -14.96 4.20 3.11
C ASP A 72 -13.92 4.48 4.20
N ARG A 73 -13.37 3.41 4.79
CA ARG A 73 -12.32 3.53 5.80
C ARG A 73 -11.01 4.06 5.20
N LEU A 74 -10.66 3.63 3.99
CA LEU A 74 -9.47 4.08 3.30
C LEU A 74 -9.54 5.60 3.04
N VAL A 75 -10.69 6.10 2.56
CA VAL A 75 -10.94 7.54 2.37
C VAL A 75 -10.90 8.28 3.70
N HIS A 76 -11.54 7.76 4.75
CA HIS A 76 -11.55 8.41 6.05
C HIS A 76 -10.15 8.60 6.65
N LEU A 77 -9.27 7.60 6.52
CA LEU A 77 -7.94 7.63 7.13
C LEU A 77 -6.90 8.41 6.29
N PHE A 78 -7.08 8.42 4.96
CA PHE A 78 -6.06 8.87 4.01
C PHE A 78 -6.60 9.82 2.93
N SER A 79 -7.69 10.54 3.18
CA SER A 79 -8.26 11.54 2.26
C SER A 79 -7.23 12.58 1.80
N GLU A 80 -6.29 12.96 2.67
CA GLU A 80 -5.18 13.88 2.35
C GLU A 80 -4.27 13.37 1.21
N TYR A 81 -4.25 12.07 0.96
CA TYR A 81 -3.42 11.42 -0.06
C TYR A 81 -4.23 10.91 -1.26
N LEU A 82 -5.45 10.44 -1.00
CA LEU A 82 -6.31 9.74 -1.97
C LEU A 82 -7.40 10.64 -2.54
N GLY A 83 -7.58 11.83 -1.96
CA GLY A 83 -8.65 12.75 -2.34
C GLY A 83 -10.02 12.30 -1.87
N GLU A 84 -11.04 12.77 -2.57
CA GLU A 84 -12.44 12.42 -2.30
C GLU A 84 -12.76 10.97 -2.70
N LYS A 85 -13.92 10.47 -2.25
CA LYS A 85 -14.32 9.07 -2.49
C LYS A 85 -14.27 8.67 -3.96
N GLN A 86 -14.69 9.55 -4.86
CA GLN A 86 -14.69 9.28 -6.30
C GLN A 86 -13.27 9.09 -6.86
N GLN A 87 -12.35 9.99 -6.50
CA GLN A 87 -10.93 9.93 -6.90
C GLN A 87 -10.25 8.68 -6.35
N CYS A 88 -10.52 8.36 -5.08
CA CYS A 88 -10.02 7.14 -4.46
C CYS A 88 -10.50 5.89 -5.21
N VAL A 89 -11.78 5.83 -5.59
CA VAL A 89 -12.35 4.71 -6.35
C VAL A 89 -11.67 4.56 -7.72
N GLU A 90 -11.43 5.65 -8.43
CA GLU A 90 -10.72 5.63 -9.73
C GLU A 90 -9.31 5.06 -9.61
N ILE A 91 -8.56 5.51 -8.59
CA ILE A 91 -7.23 4.99 -8.27
C ILE A 91 -7.30 3.49 -7.95
N LEU A 92 -8.27 3.06 -7.14
CA LEU A 92 -8.43 1.65 -6.78
C LEU A 92 -8.78 0.78 -8.00
N PHE A 93 -9.58 1.28 -8.94
CA PHE A 93 -9.84 0.57 -10.19
C PHE A 93 -8.58 0.39 -11.03
N LEU A 94 -7.74 1.41 -11.13
CA LEU A 94 -6.44 1.31 -11.81
C LEU A 94 -5.54 0.28 -11.13
N LEU A 95 -5.45 0.30 -9.79
CA LEU A 95 -4.67 -0.67 -9.03
C LEU A 95 -5.18 -2.11 -9.20
N LYS A 96 -6.50 -2.30 -9.28
CA LYS A 96 -7.12 -3.60 -9.55
C LYS A 96 -6.76 -4.13 -10.94
N GLN A 97 -6.76 -3.27 -11.96
CA GLN A 97 -6.44 -3.67 -13.35
C GLN A 97 -5.04 -4.29 -13.48
N HIS A 98 -4.10 -3.88 -12.63
CA HIS A 98 -2.72 -4.39 -12.62
C HIS A 98 -2.45 -5.43 -11.51
N ASP A 99 -3.51 -6.03 -10.91
CA ASP A 99 -3.45 -7.00 -9.81
C ASP A 99 -2.63 -6.53 -8.59
N TYR A 100 -2.61 -5.22 -8.32
CA TYR A 100 -2.09 -4.71 -7.04
C TYR A 100 -3.10 -4.94 -5.92
N ILE A 101 -4.39 -4.89 -6.20
CA ILE A 101 -5.44 -5.21 -5.23
C ILE A 101 -6.54 -6.06 -5.86
N ARG A 102 -7.34 -6.68 -5.01
CA ARG A 102 -8.57 -7.37 -5.42
C ARG A 102 -9.72 -6.90 -4.56
N PHE A 103 -10.91 -6.83 -5.16
CA PHE A 103 -12.15 -6.62 -4.43
C PHE A 103 -12.77 -7.97 -4.07
N GLN A 104 -13.14 -8.13 -2.81
CA GLN A 104 -13.96 -9.23 -2.32
C GLN A 104 -15.41 -8.75 -2.08
N ALA A 105 -16.27 -9.67 -1.64
CA ALA A 105 -17.61 -9.35 -1.18
C ALA A 105 -17.59 -8.19 -0.17
N ASN A 106 -18.65 -7.37 -0.17
CA ASN A 106 -18.83 -6.22 0.71
C ASN A 106 -17.79 -5.09 0.54
N GLN A 107 -17.30 -4.86 -0.69
CA GLN A 107 -16.34 -3.78 -1.01
C GLN A 107 -15.04 -3.85 -0.21
N ARG A 108 -14.65 -5.04 0.26
CA ARG A 108 -13.38 -5.27 0.94
C ARG A 108 -12.25 -5.36 -0.08
N ILE A 109 -11.16 -4.66 0.21
CA ILE A 109 -9.93 -4.65 -0.58
C ILE A 109 -8.96 -5.60 0.09
N VAL A 110 -8.42 -6.54 -0.68
CA VAL A 110 -7.40 -7.51 -0.26
C VAL A 110 -6.17 -7.40 -1.16
N PRO A 111 -4.98 -7.83 -0.69
CA PRO A 111 -3.76 -7.71 -1.49
C PRO A 111 -3.85 -8.57 -2.75
N GLY A 112 -3.49 -7.99 -3.90
CA GLY A 112 -3.19 -8.72 -5.12
C GLY A 112 -1.73 -9.16 -5.16
N THR A 113 -1.34 -9.96 -6.16
CA THR A 113 0.04 -10.47 -6.23
C THR A 113 1.05 -9.38 -6.54
N GLY A 114 0.62 -8.34 -7.27
CA GLY A 114 1.46 -7.22 -7.64
C GLY A 114 1.86 -6.35 -6.44
N LEU A 115 1.08 -6.33 -5.35
CA LEU A 115 1.29 -5.40 -4.23
C LEU A 115 2.60 -5.65 -3.52
N LEU A 116 2.88 -6.91 -3.18
CA LEU A 116 4.11 -7.29 -2.49
C LEU A 116 5.36 -6.96 -3.32
N ALA A 117 5.28 -7.20 -4.63
CA ALA A 117 6.38 -6.97 -5.57
C ALA A 117 6.55 -5.51 -5.99
N ALA A 118 5.54 -4.66 -5.73
CA ALA A 118 5.53 -3.27 -6.15
C ALA A 118 6.60 -2.41 -5.46
N VAL A 119 7.07 -2.85 -4.30
CA VAL A 119 8.00 -2.09 -3.46
C VAL A 119 9.10 -2.98 -2.90
N ASP A 120 10.23 -2.37 -2.56
CA ASP A 120 11.27 -3.03 -1.76
C ASP A 120 10.75 -3.20 -0.32
N ALA A 121 10.22 -4.40 -0.02
CA ALA A 121 9.61 -4.71 1.26
C ALA A 121 10.55 -4.47 2.45
N ALA A 122 11.87 -4.71 2.29
CA ALA A 122 12.83 -4.52 3.38
C ALA A 122 13.07 -3.04 3.69
N LYS A 123 13.15 -2.20 2.65
CA LYS A 123 13.21 -0.75 2.83
C LYS A 123 11.90 -0.21 3.37
N MET A 124 10.79 -0.61 2.75
CA MET A 124 9.45 -0.17 3.15
C MET A 124 9.14 -0.53 4.59
N TYR A 125 9.48 -1.74 5.04
CA TYR A 125 9.32 -2.15 6.42
C TYR A 125 10.04 -1.21 7.41
N LYS A 126 11.31 -0.89 7.14
CA LYS A 126 12.10 0.03 7.97
C LYS A 126 11.48 1.43 8.00
N TYR A 127 11.11 1.97 6.84
CA TYR A 127 10.46 3.28 6.76
C TYR A 127 9.11 3.28 7.47
N PHE A 128 8.26 2.29 7.22
CA PHE A 128 6.95 2.18 7.85
C PHE A 128 7.05 2.13 9.37
N ARG A 129 7.88 1.24 9.93
CA ARG A 129 8.03 1.09 11.39
C ARG A 129 8.43 2.39 12.08
N SER A 130 9.18 3.26 11.39
CA SER A 130 9.55 4.60 11.89
C SER A 130 8.57 5.73 11.53
N SER A 131 7.65 5.52 10.58
CA SER A 131 6.82 6.57 10.01
C SER A 131 5.57 6.89 10.84
N LEU A 132 4.98 8.07 10.61
CA LEU A 132 3.65 8.39 11.14
C LEU A 132 2.54 7.56 10.49
N LEU A 133 2.79 7.00 9.30
CA LEU A 133 1.83 6.13 8.61
C LEU A 133 1.57 4.86 9.44
N SER A 134 2.63 4.29 10.03
CA SER A 134 2.44 3.16 10.94
C SER A 134 1.65 3.55 12.17
N ARG A 135 1.76 4.77 12.69
CA ARG A 135 0.94 5.20 13.85
C ARG A 135 -0.56 5.25 13.54
N LYS A 136 -0.95 5.84 12.39
CA LYS A 136 -2.35 5.81 11.92
C LYS A 136 -2.83 4.35 11.69
N MET A 137 -1.92 3.46 11.27
CA MET A 137 -2.22 2.03 11.13
C MET A 137 -2.32 1.27 12.45
N PHE A 138 -1.44 1.53 13.43
CA PHE A 138 -1.54 0.94 14.77
C PHE A 138 -2.85 1.35 15.43
N GLN A 139 -3.30 2.60 15.24
CA GLN A 139 -4.63 3.03 15.66
C GLN A 139 -5.74 2.24 14.96
N TYR A 140 -5.59 1.95 13.66
CA TYR A 140 -6.53 1.11 12.91
C TYR A 140 -6.56 -0.33 13.46
N TYR A 141 -5.41 -0.97 13.66
CA TYR A 141 -5.35 -2.33 14.21
C TYR A 141 -5.95 -2.41 15.61
N LYS A 142 -5.65 -1.44 16.46
CA LYS A 142 -6.24 -1.35 17.80
C LYS A 142 -7.76 -1.17 17.76
N ALA A 143 -8.28 -0.38 16.81
CA ALA A 143 -9.72 -0.19 16.65
C ALA A 143 -10.44 -1.47 16.18
N ILE A 144 -9.84 -2.25 15.29
CA ILE A 144 -10.41 -3.55 14.84
C ILE A 144 -10.46 -4.56 15.97
N GLU A 145 -9.43 -4.62 16.82
CA GLU A 145 -9.41 -5.53 17.97
C GLU A 145 -10.50 -5.18 18.99
N THR A 146 -10.88 -3.90 19.09
CA THR A 146 -11.90 -3.44 20.05
C THR A 146 -13.34 -3.71 19.56
N ASP A 147 -13.56 -3.80 18.24
CA ASP A 147 -14.87 -4.13 17.65
C ASP A 147 -15.16 -5.65 17.63
N GLN A 148 -14.25 -6.49 18.14
CA GLN A 148 -14.38 -7.95 18.21
C GLN A 148 -14.53 -8.51 19.64
N GLU A 149 -14.57 -7.65 20.66
CA GLU A 149 -14.96 -7.97 22.06
C GLU A 149 -16.42 -7.58 22.33
#